data_AF-A0A9Q4KSZ3-F1
#
_entry.id   AF-A0A9Q4KSZ3-F1
#
_cell.length_a   1.000
_cell.length_b   1.000
_cell.length_c   1.000
_cell.angle_alpha   90.00
_cell.angle_beta   90.00
_cell.angle_gamma   90.00
#
_symmetry.space_group_name_H-M   'P 1'
#
loop_
_entity.id
_entity.type
_entity.pdbx_description
1 polymer ?
#
loop_
_entity_poly.entity_id
_entity_poly.type
_entity_poly.pdbx_seq_one_letter_code
_entity_poly.pdbx_strand_id
1 'polypeptide(L)'
;MSQFVVEVNDANGRRGMLDFGGIHIMTPAYVPSDEACHMVGEIPDDARFRSSGACECDLWFQRSDIERFRLHPEEKEMMEAAACGRMDGMQSPARLLHFNVFSDVQVLQKESLIDLLSLQCRANASVIEIPRVFCDTPAYERAVQCALKWHQNAGCETPLMGIARTASDLLMLEQYLPQLGGIGIDCRRFDKQLLYQVRKRLKQQNVWVHAFSAPLRYSEIMNPGNLRKFINWFGVDTVSSFTMSDRVMQYFPAPFPVTGNRNG
;
A
#
# COMPACT_ATOMS: atom_id res chain seq x y z
N MET A 1 -5.61 -1.29 -20.02
CA MET A 1 -6.26 -2.05 -18.94
C MET A 1 -5.22 -2.95 -18.29
N SER A 2 -5.06 -2.90 -16.96
CA SER A 2 -4.23 -3.84 -16.21
C SER A 2 -4.91 -5.21 -16.18
N GLN A 3 -4.22 -6.26 -16.63
CA GLN A 3 -4.74 -7.62 -16.58
C GLN A 3 -4.02 -8.39 -15.46
N PHE A 4 -4.80 -9.03 -14.59
CA PHE A 4 -4.26 -9.94 -13.58
C PHE A 4 -4.69 -11.36 -13.92
N VAL A 5 -3.77 -12.31 -13.85
CA VAL A 5 -4.06 -13.74 -14.01
C VAL A 5 -3.45 -14.49 -12.83
N VAL A 6 -4.30 -15.22 -12.10
CA VAL A 6 -3.91 -15.99 -10.91
C VAL A 6 -4.06 -17.48 -11.15
N GLU A 7 -2.98 -18.22 -10.90
CA GLU A 7 -2.99 -19.64 -10.61
C GLU A 7 -2.93 -19.86 -9.09
N VAL A 8 -3.98 -20.44 -8.51
CA VAL A 8 -4.03 -20.73 -7.08
C VAL A 8 -3.38 -22.08 -6.80
N ASN A 9 -2.35 -22.10 -5.96
CA ASN A 9 -1.78 -23.34 -5.42
C ASN A 9 -1.98 -23.35 -3.91
N ASP A 10 -2.89 -24.20 -3.41
CA ASP A 10 -3.29 -24.16 -2.01
C ASP A 10 -2.16 -24.37 -1.00
N ALA A 11 -1.08 -25.06 -1.39
CA ALA A 11 0.10 -25.27 -0.55
C ALA A 11 1.11 -24.09 -0.60
N ASN A 12 1.10 -23.29 -1.67
CA ASN A 12 2.14 -22.28 -1.96
C ASN A 12 1.61 -20.84 -2.07
N GLY A 13 0.31 -20.62 -1.85
CA GLY A 13 -0.32 -19.31 -2.01
C GLY A 13 -0.86 -19.06 -3.40
N ARG A 14 -0.78 -17.81 -3.84
CA ARG A 14 -1.23 -17.39 -5.17
C ARG A 14 0.01 -17.10 -6.00
N ARG A 15 0.08 -17.73 -7.18
CA ARG A 15 1.08 -17.41 -8.18
C ARG A 15 0.36 -16.75 -9.33
N GLY A 16 0.91 -15.68 -9.85
CA GLY A 16 0.25 -14.92 -10.89
C GLY A 16 1.20 -13.94 -11.53
N MET A 17 0.63 -13.14 -12.43
CA MET A 17 1.33 -12.07 -13.10
C MET A 17 0.46 -10.84 -13.07
N LEU A 18 0.98 -9.77 -12.46
CA LEU A 18 0.41 -8.43 -12.53
C LEU A 18 0.91 -7.76 -13.80
N ASP A 19 0.01 -7.26 -14.63
CA ASP A 19 0.32 -6.43 -15.79
C ASP A 19 -0.11 -4.98 -15.54
N PHE A 20 0.86 -4.08 -15.47
CA PHE A 20 0.65 -2.62 -15.41
C PHE A 20 1.04 -1.98 -16.75
N GLY A 21 0.22 -2.17 -17.78
CA GLY A 21 0.44 -1.52 -19.08
C GLY A 21 1.70 -2.01 -19.80
N GLY A 22 1.95 -3.33 -19.77
CA GLY A 22 3.11 -4.01 -20.35
C GLY A 22 4.24 -4.31 -19.36
N ILE A 23 4.13 -3.81 -18.12
CA ILE A 23 5.08 -4.13 -17.05
C ILE A 23 4.57 -5.35 -16.29
N HIS A 24 5.33 -6.45 -16.36
CA HIS A 24 4.97 -7.71 -15.74
C HIS A 24 5.67 -7.93 -14.40
N ILE A 25 4.91 -8.21 -13.36
CA ILE A 25 5.42 -8.59 -12.03
C ILE A 25 4.88 -9.97 -11.66
N MET A 26 5.80 -10.91 -11.46
CA MET A 26 5.46 -12.25 -10.98
C MET A 26 5.10 -12.20 -9.51
N THR A 27 3.94 -12.75 -9.16
CA THR A 27 3.50 -12.89 -7.76
C THR A 27 3.79 -14.31 -7.26
N PRO A 28 4.17 -14.47 -5.98
CA PRO A 28 4.23 -13.40 -5.00
C PRO A 28 5.52 -12.58 -5.02
N ALA A 29 5.42 -11.28 -4.75
CA ALA A 29 6.57 -10.37 -4.77
C ALA A 29 6.64 -9.47 -3.52
N TYR A 30 7.87 -9.12 -3.13
CA TYR A 30 8.12 -8.03 -2.20
C TYR A 30 8.27 -6.72 -2.98
N VAL A 31 7.61 -5.67 -2.51
CA VAL A 31 7.68 -4.32 -3.07
C VAL A 31 8.50 -3.49 -2.08
N PRO A 32 9.79 -3.20 -2.36
CA PRO A 32 10.59 -2.36 -1.50
C PRO A 32 10.10 -0.91 -1.55
N SER A 33 10.30 -0.18 -0.48
CA SER A 33 10.16 1.29 -0.52
C SER A 33 11.39 1.92 -1.19
N ASP A 34 11.24 3.15 -1.67
CA ASP A 34 12.34 3.93 -2.25
C ASP A 34 13.49 4.14 -1.26
N GLU A 35 13.18 4.45 -0.01
CA GLU A 35 14.15 4.57 1.08
C GLU A 35 14.94 3.27 1.26
N ALA A 36 14.27 2.11 1.25
CA ALA A 36 14.94 0.82 1.35
C ALA A 36 15.85 0.57 0.13
N CYS A 37 15.40 0.92 -1.08
CA CYS A 37 16.22 0.84 -2.30
C CYS A 37 17.46 1.73 -2.22
N HIS A 38 17.34 2.95 -1.70
CA HIS A 38 18.46 3.87 -1.52
C HIS A 38 19.48 3.37 -0.47
N MET A 39 18.99 2.86 0.67
CA MET A 39 19.87 2.31 1.71
C MET A 39 20.63 1.04 1.26
N VAL A 40 20.00 0.20 0.44
CA VAL A 40 20.64 -1.04 -0.08
C VAL A 40 21.53 -0.76 -1.28
N GLY A 41 21.40 0.38 -1.95
CA GLY A 41 22.34 0.83 -2.99
C GLY A 41 23.80 0.89 -2.51
N GLU A 42 24.02 1.03 -1.20
CA GLU A 42 25.34 1.03 -0.56
C GLU A 42 25.85 -0.39 -0.18
N ILE A 43 25.01 -1.42 -0.31
CA ILE A 43 25.37 -2.80 -0.02
C ILE A 43 25.48 -3.58 -1.34
N PRO A 44 26.70 -3.90 -1.80
CA PRO A 44 26.88 -4.78 -2.95
C PRO A 44 26.47 -6.20 -2.55
N ASP A 45 25.48 -6.76 -3.25
CA ASP A 45 25.07 -8.19 -3.30
C ASP A 45 23.69 -8.61 -2.75
N ASP A 46 22.80 -7.72 -2.28
CA ASP A 46 21.42 -8.14 -2.00
C ASP A 46 20.53 -8.09 -3.26
N ALA A 47 20.50 -9.20 -4.00
CA ALA A 47 19.72 -9.39 -5.23
C ALA A 47 18.20 -9.15 -5.05
N ARG A 48 17.67 -9.16 -3.83
CA ARG A 48 16.23 -8.96 -3.57
C ARG A 48 15.74 -7.54 -3.86
N PHE A 49 16.64 -6.55 -3.83
CA PHE A 49 16.30 -5.14 -3.97
C PHE A 49 16.62 -4.57 -5.36
N ARG A 50 17.62 -5.14 -6.06
CA ARG A 50 18.04 -4.64 -7.39
C ARG A 50 17.16 -5.12 -8.55
N SER A 51 16.26 -6.09 -8.31
CA SER A 51 15.44 -6.70 -9.35
C SER A 51 13.94 -6.62 -9.08
N SER A 52 13.47 -5.75 -8.18
CA SER A 52 12.03 -5.62 -7.96
C SER A 52 11.40 -4.87 -9.13
N GLY A 53 10.47 -5.54 -9.82
CA GLY A 53 9.67 -4.92 -10.88
C GLY A 53 8.73 -3.81 -10.38
N ALA A 54 8.60 -3.66 -9.05
CA ALA A 54 7.85 -2.59 -8.39
C ALA A 54 8.67 -1.92 -7.29
N CYS A 55 8.35 -0.66 -7.00
CA CYS A 55 8.82 0.09 -5.83
C CYS A 55 7.67 0.95 -5.26
N GLU A 56 7.71 1.21 -3.96
CA GLU A 56 6.74 2.04 -3.24
C GLU A 56 7.38 3.35 -2.78
N CYS A 57 6.67 4.47 -2.92
CA CYS A 57 7.02 5.75 -2.32
C CYS A 57 6.02 6.01 -1.20
N ASP A 58 6.50 6.11 0.04
CA ASP A 58 5.65 6.43 1.17
C ASP A 58 5.60 7.95 1.42
N LEU A 59 4.40 8.50 1.51
CA LEU A 59 4.16 9.86 2.03
C LEU A 59 3.30 9.80 3.29
N TRP A 60 3.78 10.47 4.34
CA TRP A 60 3.11 10.53 5.65
C TRP A 60 2.40 11.86 5.83
N PHE A 61 1.11 11.80 6.21
CA PHE A 61 0.27 12.96 6.45
C PHE A 61 -0.31 12.94 7.86
N GLN A 62 -0.13 14.05 8.57
CA GLN A 62 -0.91 14.39 9.76
C GLN A 62 -2.04 15.36 9.38
N ARG A 63 -2.94 15.65 10.32
CA ARG A 63 -4.08 16.52 10.06
C ARG A 63 -3.67 17.92 9.57
N SER A 64 -2.63 18.50 10.16
CA SER A 64 -2.14 19.82 9.74
C SER A 64 -1.58 19.81 8.32
N ASP A 65 -0.97 18.71 7.85
CA ASP A 65 -0.48 18.61 6.47
C ASP A 65 -1.66 18.60 5.48
N ILE A 66 -2.73 17.86 5.79
CA ILE A 66 -3.96 17.84 4.98
C ILE A 66 -4.65 19.21 4.96
N GLU A 67 -4.71 19.89 6.12
CA GLU A 67 -5.30 21.22 6.23
C GLU A 67 -4.48 22.26 5.45
N ARG A 68 -3.15 22.20 5.56
CA ARG A 68 -2.23 23.07 4.82
C ARG A 68 -2.36 22.91 3.32
N PHE A 69 -2.30 21.66 2.87
CA PHE A 69 -2.47 21.29 1.46
C PHE A 69 -3.80 21.80 0.87
N ARG A 70 -4.88 21.80 1.68
CA ARG A 70 -6.19 22.31 1.28
C ARG A 70 -6.26 23.84 1.20
N LEU A 71 -5.57 24.53 2.10
CA LEU A 71 -5.69 25.99 2.29
C LEU A 71 -4.64 26.80 1.50
N HIS A 72 -3.52 26.17 1.14
CA HIS A 72 -2.35 26.83 0.54
C HIS A 72 -1.98 26.18 -0.81
N PRO A 73 -2.48 26.72 -1.94
CA PRO A 73 -2.20 26.18 -3.28
C PRO A 73 -0.71 26.03 -3.59
N GLU A 74 0.12 26.98 -3.15
CA GLU A 74 1.56 26.96 -3.31
C GLU A 74 2.22 25.76 -2.61
N GLU A 75 1.75 25.40 -1.41
CA GLU A 75 2.27 24.26 -0.66
C GLU A 75 1.83 22.94 -1.30
N LYS A 76 0.60 22.92 -1.83
CA LYS A 76 0.11 21.81 -2.65
C LYS A 76 0.97 21.59 -3.88
N GLU A 77 1.25 22.63 -4.67
CA GLU A 77 2.11 22.53 -5.86
C GLU A 77 3.51 22.02 -5.52
N MET A 78 4.10 22.53 -4.42
CA MET A 78 5.41 22.06 -3.95
C MET A 78 5.41 20.57 -3.59
N MET A 79 4.37 20.11 -2.88
CA MET A 79 4.22 18.70 -2.51
C MET A 79 4.01 17.80 -3.73
N GLU A 80 3.17 18.24 -4.66
CA GLU A 80 2.94 17.53 -5.92
C GLU A 80 4.24 17.41 -6.73
N ALA A 81 5.00 18.50 -6.86
CA ALA A 81 6.28 18.49 -7.56
C ALA A 81 7.30 17.56 -6.88
N ALA A 82 7.36 17.57 -5.54
CA ALA A 82 8.25 16.70 -4.78
C ALA A 82 7.89 15.21 -4.95
N ALA A 83 6.59 14.89 -4.90
CA ALA A 83 6.10 13.52 -5.09
C ALA A 83 6.35 13.00 -6.51
N CYS A 84 6.04 13.81 -7.54
CA CYS A 84 6.35 13.47 -8.92
C CYS A 84 7.86 13.27 -9.11
N GLY A 85 8.70 14.18 -8.58
CA GLY A 85 10.15 14.07 -8.67
C GLY A 85 10.71 12.79 -8.01
N ARG A 86 10.20 12.40 -6.84
CA ARG A 86 10.56 11.12 -6.19
C ARG A 86 10.17 9.92 -7.05
N MET A 87 8.94 9.90 -7.54
CA MET A 87 8.43 8.82 -8.38
C MET A 87 9.22 8.71 -9.69
N ASP A 88 9.56 9.81 -10.34
CA ASP A 88 10.34 9.84 -11.58
C ASP A 88 11.77 9.31 -11.39
N GLY A 89 12.37 9.56 -10.23
CA GLY A 89 13.71 9.07 -9.86
C GLY A 89 13.78 7.56 -9.59
N MET A 90 12.64 6.89 -9.40
CA MET A 90 12.61 5.45 -9.12
C MET A 90 13.06 4.63 -10.33
N GLN A 91 13.95 3.67 -10.09
CA GLN A 91 14.45 2.77 -11.13
C GLN A 91 13.45 1.66 -11.48
N SER A 92 12.51 1.34 -10.59
CA SER A 92 11.52 0.29 -10.84
C SER A 92 10.47 0.74 -11.86
N PRO A 93 10.05 -0.16 -12.77
CA PRO A 93 9.10 0.17 -13.82
C PRO A 93 7.68 0.35 -13.28
N ALA A 94 7.22 -0.49 -12.34
CA ALA A 94 5.97 -0.22 -11.62
C ALA A 94 6.25 0.59 -10.35
N ARG A 95 5.42 1.59 -10.08
CA ARG A 95 5.63 2.56 -9.01
C ARG A 95 4.33 2.78 -8.26
N LEU A 96 4.37 2.62 -6.95
CA LEU A 96 3.24 2.84 -6.07
C LEU A 96 3.51 4.12 -5.26
N LEU A 97 2.48 4.95 -5.07
CA LEU A 97 2.53 6.10 -4.19
C LEU A 97 1.57 5.85 -3.03
N HIS A 98 2.10 5.38 -1.91
CA HIS A 98 1.31 5.01 -0.75
C HIS A 98 1.18 6.18 0.23
N PHE A 99 -0.05 6.46 0.65
CA PHE A 99 -0.35 7.50 1.63
C PHE A 99 -0.56 6.90 3.02
N ASN A 100 0.45 7.06 3.86
CA ASN A 100 0.32 6.81 5.28
C ASN A 100 -0.31 8.02 5.96
N VAL A 101 -1.33 7.79 6.80
CA VAL A 101 -1.89 8.84 7.65
C VAL A 101 -1.71 8.52 9.12
N PHE A 102 -1.52 9.55 9.94
CA PHE A 102 -1.52 9.46 11.38
C PHE A 102 -2.95 9.38 11.95
N SER A 103 -3.07 8.95 13.21
CA SER A 103 -4.36 8.68 13.87
C SER A 103 -5.22 9.92 14.11
N ASP A 104 -4.63 11.11 14.01
CA ASP A 104 -5.33 12.40 14.08
C ASP A 104 -6.10 12.71 12.79
N VAL A 105 -5.79 12.05 11.67
CA VAL A 105 -6.55 12.11 10.43
C VAL A 105 -7.71 11.12 10.49
N GLN A 106 -8.85 11.58 11.01
CA GLN A 106 -10.06 10.76 11.15
C GLN A 106 -11.03 10.90 9.97
N VAL A 107 -10.92 11.97 9.19
CA VAL A 107 -11.81 12.25 8.05
C VAL A 107 -10.99 12.91 6.94
N LEU A 108 -11.21 12.49 5.70
CA LEU A 108 -10.82 13.27 4.52
C LEU A 108 -12.05 13.96 3.96
N GLN A 109 -11.93 15.27 3.77
CA GLN A 109 -12.91 16.03 3.00
C GLN A 109 -12.86 15.58 1.54
N LYS A 110 -13.96 15.75 0.82
CA LYS A 110 -14.09 15.31 -0.56
C LYS A 110 -12.99 15.92 -1.45
N GLU A 111 -12.71 17.19 -1.25
CA GLU A 111 -11.72 17.97 -1.99
C GLU A 111 -10.32 17.42 -1.74
N SER A 112 -9.96 17.22 -0.47
CA SER A 112 -8.67 16.61 -0.08
C SER A 112 -8.51 15.19 -0.64
N LEU A 113 -9.58 14.38 -0.64
CA LEU A 113 -9.55 13.05 -1.26
C LEU A 113 -9.28 13.14 -2.76
N ILE A 114 -10.02 13.98 -3.49
CA ILE A 114 -9.86 14.16 -4.95
C ILE A 114 -8.43 14.60 -5.29
N ASP A 115 -7.88 15.50 -4.49
CA ASP A 115 -6.53 15.99 -4.70
C ASP A 115 -5.47 14.91 -4.49
N LEU A 116 -5.60 14.08 -3.45
CA LEU A 116 -4.71 12.93 -3.22
C LEU A 116 -4.82 11.89 -4.35
N LEU A 117 -6.02 11.63 -4.87
CA LEU A 117 -6.22 10.75 -6.03
C LEU A 117 -5.58 11.33 -7.30
N SER A 118 -5.75 12.64 -7.51
CA SER A 118 -5.18 13.35 -8.65
C SER A 118 -3.66 13.40 -8.61
N LEU A 119 -3.08 13.53 -7.41
CA LEU A 119 -1.64 13.45 -7.22
C LEU A 119 -1.09 12.09 -7.67
N GLN A 120 -1.69 10.97 -7.24
CA GLN A 120 -1.24 9.63 -7.67
C GLN A 120 -1.29 9.47 -9.19
N CYS A 121 -2.36 9.98 -9.82
CA CYS A 121 -2.48 9.97 -11.28
C CYS A 121 -1.38 10.80 -11.95
N ARG A 122 -1.13 12.03 -11.47
CA ARG A 122 -0.10 12.93 -12.03
C ARG A 122 1.32 12.43 -11.81
N ALA A 123 1.56 11.73 -10.70
CA ALA A 123 2.82 11.10 -10.39
C ALA A 123 3.04 9.77 -11.14
N ASN A 124 2.16 9.44 -12.11
CA ASN A 124 2.20 8.22 -12.91
C ASN A 124 2.29 6.94 -12.07
N ALA A 125 1.57 6.90 -10.95
CA ALA A 125 1.46 5.68 -10.16
C ALA A 125 0.81 4.56 -10.99
N SER A 126 1.28 3.33 -10.81
CA SER A 126 0.76 2.15 -11.51
C SER A 126 -0.63 1.72 -11.01
N VAL A 127 -1.03 2.21 -9.83
CA VAL A 127 -2.34 2.05 -9.22
C VAL A 127 -2.68 3.30 -8.42
N ILE A 128 -3.95 3.66 -8.35
CA ILE A 128 -4.44 4.76 -7.51
C ILE A 128 -5.12 4.16 -6.29
N GLU A 129 -4.48 4.32 -5.15
CA GLU A 129 -4.99 3.89 -3.85
C GLU A 129 -6.04 4.87 -3.34
N ILE A 130 -7.13 4.33 -2.80
CA ILE A 130 -8.15 5.10 -2.11
C ILE A 130 -7.70 5.22 -0.65
N PRO A 131 -7.27 6.41 -0.17
CA PRO A 131 -6.67 6.54 1.15
C PRO A 131 -7.63 6.09 2.26
N ARG A 132 -7.21 5.10 3.06
CA ARG A 132 -7.98 4.65 4.22
C ARG A 132 -7.54 5.40 5.46
N VAL A 133 -8.26 6.47 5.84
CA VAL A 133 -7.98 7.21 7.08
C VAL A 133 -8.61 6.58 8.32
N PHE A 134 -8.46 7.13 9.52
CA PHE A 134 -9.01 6.55 10.76
C PHE A 134 -10.52 6.86 10.94
N CYS A 135 -11.32 6.53 9.93
CA CYS A 135 -12.79 6.60 9.96
C CYS A 135 -13.47 5.23 10.10
N ASP A 136 -14.79 5.22 10.33
CA ASP A 136 -15.58 4.00 10.26
C ASP A 136 -15.77 3.49 8.81
N THR A 137 -16.26 2.26 8.65
CA THR A 137 -16.48 1.66 7.33
C THR A 137 -17.47 2.45 6.47
N PRO A 138 -18.63 2.94 6.99
CA PRO A 138 -19.54 3.77 6.19
C PRO A 138 -18.92 5.07 5.66
N ALA A 139 -18.07 5.73 6.44
CA ALA A 139 -17.33 6.91 5.99
C ALA A 139 -16.31 6.55 4.90
N TYR A 140 -15.63 5.41 5.05
CA TYR A 140 -14.72 4.94 4.03
C TYR A 140 -15.43 4.52 2.74
N GLU A 141 -16.60 3.90 2.83
CA GLU A 141 -17.43 3.59 1.66
C GLU A 141 -17.80 4.85 0.86
N ARG A 142 -18.12 5.96 1.53
CA ARG A 142 -18.35 7.26 0.85
C ARG A 142 -17.10 7.74 0.11
N ALA A 143 -15.91 7.52 0.67
CA ALA A 143 -14.64 7.82 -0.01
C ALA A 143 -14.45 6.93 -1.26
N VAL A 144 -14.73 5.63 -1.15
CA VAL A 144 -14.69 4.69 -2.29
C VAL A 144 -15.64 5.12 -3.40
N GLN A 145 -16.89 5.42 -3.08
CA GLN A 145 -17.87 5.91 -4.05
C GLN A 145 -17.45 7.24 -4.69
N CYS A 146 -16.83 8.13 -3.93
CA CYS A 146 -16.29 9.37 -4.47
C CYS A 146 -15.13 9.12 -5.43
N ALA A 147 -14.20 8.22 -5.08
CA ALA A 147 -13.06 7.86 -5.91
C ALA A 147 -13.50 7.21 -7.23
N LEU A 148 -14.49 6.31 -7.19
CA LEU A 148 -15.07 5.69 -8.39
C LEU A 148 -15.70 6.72 -9.33
N LYS A 149 -16.47 7.67 -8.79
CA LYS A 149 -17.06 8.76 -9.58
C LYS A 149 -15.99 9.68 -10.17
N TRP A 150 -14.98 10.02 -9.38
CA TRP A 150 -13.86 10.83 -9.84
C TRP A 150 -13.10 10.13 -10.98
N HIS A 151 -12.81 8.84 -10.83
CA HIS A 151 -12.07 8.04 -11.82
C HIS A 151 -12.79 7.98 -13.17
N GLN A 152 -14.11 7.77 -13.15
CA GLN A 152 -14.96 7.83 -14.34
C GLN A 152 -14.95 9.20 -15.03
N ASN A 153 -15.02 10.29 -14.24
CA ASN A 153 -15.10 11.65 -14.78
C ASN A 153 -13.74 12.20 -15.25
N ALA A 154 -12.65 11.78 -14.61
CA ALA A 154 -11.31 12.26 -14.91
C ALA A 154 -10.71 11.62 -16.19
N GLY A 155 -11.30 10.53 -16.67
CA GLY A 155 -10.74 9.76 -17.79
C GLY A 155 -9.39 9.10 -17.46
N CYS A 156 -9.14 8.85 -16.17
CA CYS A 156 -7.92 8.19 -15.72
C CYS A 156 -8.01 6.68 -16.02
N GLU A 157 -7.06 6.13 -16.75
CA GLU A 157 -7.03 4.69 -17.06
C GLU A 157 -6.34 3.85 -15.97
N THR A 158 -5.63 4.50 -15.03
CA THR A 158 -4.92 3.82 -13.95
C THR A 158 -5.91 3.12 -13.03
N PRO A 159 -5.73 1.83 -12.70
CA PRO A 159 -6.66 1.09 -11.86
C PRO A 159 -6.76 1.67 -10.44
N LEU A 160 -7.95 1.59 -9.84
CA LEU A 160 -8.17 1.93 -8.43
C LEU A 160 -7.90 0.75 -7.50
N MET A 161 -7.38 1.01 -6.31
CA MET A 161 -7.26 0.03 -5.22
C MET A 161 -7.90 0.54 -3.95
N GLY A 162 -8.84 -0.22 -3.40
CA GLY A 162 -9.38 0.03 -2.06
C GLY A 162 -8.54 -0.65 -1.00
N ILE A 163 -8.24 0.05 0.10
CA ILE A 163 -7.48 -0.49 1.25
C ILE A 163 -8.43 -0.90 2.39
N ALA A 164 -8.37 -2.16 2.83
CA ALA A 164 -9.06 -2.66 4.01
C ALA A 164 -8.17 -2.53 5.27
N ARG A 165 -8.70 -1.90 6.33
CA ARG A 165 -8.10 -1.95 7.67
C ARG A 165 -8.79 -2.96 8.59
N THR A 166 -10.06 -3.27 8.31
CA THR A 166 -10.87 -4.21 9.09
C THR A 166 -11.55 -5.23 8.20
N ALA A 167 -12.01 -6.34 8.78
CA ALA A 167 -12.84 -7.32 8.08
C ALA A 167 -14.10 -6.70 7.45
N SER A 168 -14.70 -5.69 8.11
CA SER A 168 -15.87 -4.97 7.59
C SER A 168 -15.54 -4.11 6.36
N ASP A 169 -14.37 -3.47 6.34
CA ASP A 169 -13.91 -2.74 5.15
C ASP A 169 -13.75 -3.69 3.97
N LEU A 170 -13.17 -4.88 4.19
CA LEU A 170 -13.04 -5.90 3.14
C LEU A 170 -14.41 -6.36 2.63
N LEU A 171 -15.36 -6.60 3.54
CA LEU A 171 -16.74 -6.97 3.19
C LEU A 171 -17.41 -5.94 2.29
N MET A 172 -17.19 -4.65 2.56
CA MET A 172 -17.69 -3.55 1.75
C MET A 172 -16.96 -3.50 0.39
N LEU A 173 -15.62 -3.52 0.37
CA LEU A 173 -14.82 -3.42 -0.86
C LEU A 173 -15.10 -4.54 -1.86
N GLU A 174 -15.45 -5.74 -1.38
CA GLU A 174 -15.83 -6.85 -2.25
C GLU A 174 -17.00 -6.52 -3.21
N GLN A 175 -17.91 -5.64 -2.79
CA GLN A 175 -19.04 -5.21 -3.62
C GLN A 175 -18.60 -4.31 -4.79
N TYR A 176 -17.41 -3.69 -4.67
CA TYR A 176 -16.85 -2.77 -5.65
C TYR A 176 -15.74 -3.40 -6.51
N LEU A 177 -15.38 -4.67 -6.27
CA LEU A 177 -14.32 -5.38 -7.01
C LEU A 177 -14.39 -5.26 -8.54
N PRO A 178 -15.55 -5.34 -9.21
CA PRO A 178 -15.61 -5.19 -10.66
C PRO A 178 -15.12 -3.82 -11.18
N GLN A 179 -15.03 -2.82 -10.30
CA GLN A 179 -14.57 -1.46 -10.60
C GLN A 179 -13.20 -1.15 -9.99
N LEU A 180 -12.63 -2.09 -9.23
CA LEU A 180 -11.31 -1.96 -8.61
C LEU A 180 -10.32 -2.88 -9.35
N GLY A 181 -9.07 -2.43 -9.49
CA GLY A 181 -7.98 -3.28 -9.97
C GLY A 181 -7.35 -4.15 -8.88
N GLY A 182 -7.63 -3.87 -7.61
CA GLY A 182 -7.10 -4.65 -6.49
C GLY A 182 -7.62 -4.20 -5.13
N ILE A 183 -7.22 -4.95 -4.10
CA ILE A 183 -7.47 -4.66 -2.69
C ILE A 183 -6.14 -4.57 -1.93
N GLY A 184 -5.94 -3.45 -1.26
CA GLY A 184 -4.91 -3.26 -0.25
C GLY A 184 -5.34 -3.77 1.11
N ILE A 185 -4.39 -4.17 1.94
CA ILE A 185 -4.60 -4.54 3.34
C ILE A 185 -3.61 -3.75 4.19
N ASP A 186 -4.12 -2.92 5.09
CA ASP A 186 -3.32 -2.15 6.05
C ASP A 186 -2.79 -3.11 7.14
N CYS A 187 -1.51 -3.46 7.07
CA CYS A 187 -0.88 -4.44 7.98
C CYS A 187 -0.09 -3.79 9.12
N ARG A 188 -0.18 -2.46 9.30
CA ARG A 188 0.49 -1.72 10.40
C ARG A 188 0.13 -2.27 11.77
N ARG A 189 -1.08 -2.81 11.91
CA ARG A 189 -1.51 -3.58 13.08
C ARG A 189 -1.88 -4.99 12.63
N PHE A 190 -1.45 -6.00 13.37
CA PHE A 190 -1.87 -7.37 13.09
C PHE A 190 -3.39 -7.49 13.33
N ASP A 191 -4.16 -7.70 12.26
CA ASP A 191 -5.57 -8.07 12.35
C ASP A 191 -5.75 -9.49 11.81
N LYS A 192 -5.77 -10.45 12.74
CA LYS A 192 -6.00 -11.86 12.42
C LYS A 192 -7.33 -12.04 11.68
N GLN A 193 -8.40 -11.38 12.12
CA GLN A 193 -9.73 -11.57 11.53
C GLN A 193 -9.77 -11.12 10.07
N LEU A 194 -9.20 -9.94 9.77
CA LEU A 194 -9.05 -9.45 8.41
C LEU A 194 -8.32 -10.45 7.51
N LEU A 195 -7.16 -10.96 7.96
CA LEU A 195 -6.37 -11.91 7.17
C LEU A 195 -7.10 -13.23 6.90
N TYR A 196 -7.88 -13.73 7.87
CA TYR A 196 -8.73 -14.90 7.61
C TYR A 196 -9.83 -14.61 6.59
N GLN A 197 -10.41 -13.40 6.58
CA GLN A 197 -11.40 -13.03 5.57
C GLN A 197 -10.76 -12.90 4.19
N VAL A 198 -9.56 -12.34 4.07
CA VAL A 198 -8.79 -12.29 2.81
C VAL A 198 -8.62 -13.70 2.25
N ARG A 199 -8.18 -14.65 3.08
CA ARG A 199 -8.07 -16.06 2.67
C ARG A 199 -9.40 -16.63 2.22
N LYS A 200 -10.44 -16.45 3.03
CA LYS A 200 -11.75 -17.07 2.82
C LYS A 200 -12.42 -16.56 1.54
N ARG A 201 -12.24 -15.28 1.24
CA ARG A 201 -13.05 -14.57 0.24
C ARG A 201 -12.25 -14.23 -1.00
N LEU A 202 -11.01 -13.75 -0.87
CA LEU A 202 -10.22 -13.28 -2.02
C LEU A 202 -9.26 -14.32 -2.60
N LYS A 203 -8.81 -15.31 -1.82
CA LYS A 203 -7.73 -16.24 -2.27
C LYS A 203 -8.04 -16.95 -3.60
N GLN A 204 -9.31 -17.31 -3.82
CA GLN A 204 -9.77 -18.01 -5.02
C GLN A 204 -10.25 -17.06 -6.13
N GLN A 205 -10.19 -15.74 -5.90
CA GLN A 205 -10.60 -14.73 -6.87
C GLN A 205 -9.40 -14.25 -7.68
N ASN A 206 -9.66 -13.78 -8.90
CA ASN A 206 -8.66 -13.16 -9.75
C ASN A 206 -8.54 -11.65 -9.45
N VAL A 207 -8.19 -11.31 -8.20
CA VAL A 207 -8.04 -9.92 -7.72
C VAL A 207 -6.66 -9.71 -7.13
N TRP A 208 -5.98 -8.63 -7.49
CA TRP A 208 -4.71 -8.31 -6.86
C TRP A 208 -4.90 -7.97 -5.38
N VAL A 209 -4.17 -8.66 -4.49
CA VAL A 209 -4.13 -8.38 -3.05
C VAL A 209 -2.75 -7.90 -2.65
N HIS A 210 -2.65 -6.65 -2.22
CA HIS A 210 -1.42 -6.04 -1.71
C HIS A 210 -1.48 -5.86 -0.18
N ALA A 211 -0.45 -6.25 0.55
CA ALA A 211 -0.32 -5.97 1.99
C ALA A 211 0.64 -4.81 2.21
N PHE A 212 0.09 -3.67 2.63
CA PHE A 212 0.82 -2.45 2.93
C PHE A 212 1.42 -2.50 4.32
N SER A 213 2.63 -1.98 4.48
CA SER A 213 3.26 -1.77 5.78
C SER A 213 3.31 -3.03 6.66
N ALA A 214 3.55 -4.20 6.06
CA ALA A 214 3.70 -5.43 6.80
C ALA A 214 5.01 -5.40 7.62
N PRO A 215 4.97 -5.67 8.94
CA PRO A 215 6.17 -5.78 9.74
C PRO A 215 6.99 -6.98 9.29
N LEU A 216 8.32 -6.79 9.27
CA LEU A 216 9.28 -7.83 8.90
C LEU A 216 9.29 -9.05 9.84
N ARG A 217 8.69 -8.91 11.04
CA ARG A 217 8.54 -9.96 12.06
C ARG A 217 7.19 -9.82 12.76
N TYR A 218 6.42 -10.91 12.86
CA TYR A 218 5.24 -10.98 13.72
C TYR A 218 5.53 -11.92 14.90
N SER A 219 5.65 -11.38 16.11
CA SER A 219 5.88 -12.14 17.35
C SER A 219 4.60 -12.82 17.87
N GLU A 220 3.42 -12.30 17.54
CA GLU A 220 2.12 -12.79 18.01
C GLU A 220 1.62 -14.06 17.30
N ILE A 221 2.36 -14.54 16.31
CA ILE A 221 2.02 -15.76 15.57
C ILE A 221 2.92 -16.88 16.12
N MET A 222 2.32 -17.90 16.76
CA MET A 222 2.96 -19.09 17.35
C MET A 222 3.72 -20.00 16.37
N ASN A 223 4.21 -19.49 15.23
CA ASN A 223 5.09 -20.20 14.32
C ASN A 223 5.92 -19.18 13.52
N PRO A 224 7.26 -19.17 13.64
CA PRO A 224 8.14 -18.25 12.93
C PRO A 224 8.04 -18.46 11.41
N GLY A 225 7.74 -17.40 10.66
CA GLY A 225 7.50 -17.46 9.21
C GLY A 225 6.92 -16.15 8.69
N ASN A 226 7.79 -15.15 8.54
CA ASN A 226 7.46 -13.73 8.79
C ASN A 226 6.92 -12.92 7.59
N LEU A 227 6.88 -13.50 6.38
CA LEU A 227 6.32 -12.88 5.17
C LEU A 227 5.66 -13.95 4.29
N ARG A 228 6.31 -15.12 4.26
CA ARG A 228 5.87 -16.34 3.59
C ARG A 228 4.45 -16.78 3.99
N LYS A 229 3.95 -16.44 5.18
CA LYS A 229 2.56 -16.76 5.59
C LYS A 229 1.51 -15.80 5.03
N PHE A 230 1.78 -14.49 4.98
CA PHE A 230 0.88 -13.52 4.32
C PHE A 230 0.62 -13.97 2.89
N ILE A 231 1.72 -14.26 2.23
CA ILE A 231 1.74 -14.69 0.85
C ILE A 231 1.12 -16.09 0.70
N ASN A 232 1.68 -17.13 1.35
CA ASN A 232 1.30 -18.51 1.07
C ASN A 232 -0.03 -18.92 1.72
N TRP A 233 -0.31 -18.43 2.91
CA TRP A 233 -1.46 -18.90 3.70
C TRP A 233 -2.70 -18.03 3.52
N PHE A 234 -2.52 -16.70 3.52
CA PHE A 234 -3.63 -15.76 3.41
C PHE A 234 -3.97 -15.39 1.97
N GLY A 235 -3.07 -15.65 1.00
CA GLY A 235 -3.32 -15.37 -0.41
C GLY A 235 -3.06 -13.91 -0.78
N VAL A 236 -2.04 -13.30 -0.18
CA VAL A 236 -1.52 -11.98 -0.56
C VAL A 236 -0.55 -12.14 -1.73
N ASP A 237 -0.68 -11.31 -2.75
CA ASP A 237 0.14 -11.37 -3.96
C ASP A 237 1.41 -10.54 -3.81
N THR A 238 1.31 -9.37 -3.20
CA THR A 238 2.45 -8.47 -3.02
C THR A 238 2.49 -7.91 -1.62
N VAL A 239 3.68 -7.69 -1.07
CA VAL A 239 3.86 -7.17 0.28
C VAL A 239 4.88 -6.05 0.26
N SER A 240 4.55 -4.91 0.88
CA SER A 240 5.53 -3.90 1.28
C SER A 240 5.72 -3.89 2.80
N SER A 241 6.83 -3.33 3.26
CA SER A 241 7.08 -3.10 4.68
C SER A 241 7.31 -1.62 4.90
N PHE A 242 6.81 -1.08 6.01
CA PHE A 242 7.04 0.32 6.34
C PHE A 242 8.55 0.56 6.50
N THR A 243 9.04 1.69 5.98
CA THR A 243 10.34 2.21 6.40
C THR A 243 10.19 3.08 7.64
N MET A 244 11.04 2.80 8.64
CA MET A 244 11.14 3.64 9.83
C MET A 244 11.97 4.86 9.50
N SER A 245 11.39 5.84 8.81
CA SER A 245 11.99 7.17 8.73
C SER A 245 11.98 7.83 10.12
N ASP A 246 12.88 8.79 10.36
CA ASP A 246 13.01 9.50 11.65
C ASP A 246 11.69 10.14 12.10
N ARG A 247 10.85 10.58 11.15
CA ARG A 247 9.50 11.12 11.40
C ARG A 247 8.56 10.06 11.97
N VAL A 248 8.65 8.81 11.53
CA VAL A 248 7.79 7.70 11.98
C VAL A 248 8.25 7.17 13.34
N MET A 249 9.57 7.13 13.59
CA MET A 249 10.14 6.67 14.87
C MET A 249 9.70 7.51 16.08
N GLN A 250 9.39 8.80 15.88
CA GLN A 250 8.90 9.69 16.96
C GLN A 250 7.50 9.31 17.48
N TYR A 251 6.69 8.65 16.66
CA TYR A 251 5.28 8.34 17.00
C TYR A 251 5.04 6.85 17.25
N PHE A 252 5.94 6.00 16.78
CA PHE A 252 5.96 4.56 17.09
C PHE A 252 7.25 4.27 17.85
N PRO A 253 7.33 4.56 19.17
CA PRO A 253 8.48 4.13 19.96
C PRO A 253 8.64 2.64 19.75
N ALA A 254 9.82 2.24 19.28
CA ALA A 254 10.09 0.94 18.71
C ALA A 254 9.44 -0.21 19.51
N PRO A 255 8.73 -1.16 18.87
CA PRO A 255 8.28 -2.37 19.56
C PRO A 255 9.43 -3.33 19.90
N PHE A 256 10.67 -2.96 19.60
CA PHE A 256 11.84 -3.79 19.85
C PHE A 256 12.73 -3.11 20.88
N PRO A 257 12.99 -3.73 22.04
CA PRO A 257 14.14 -3.33 22.83
C PRO A 257 15.36 -3.51 21.92
N VAL A 258 16.10 -2.42 21.72
CA VAL A 258 17.49 -2.51 21.32
C VAL A 258 18.12 -3.39 22.39
N THR A 259 18.35 -4.68 22.12
CA THR A 259 19.23 -5.48 22.95
C THR A 259 20.59 -4.87 22.77
N GLY A 260 20.87 -3.89 23.61
CA GLY A 260 22.17 -3.31 23.76
C GLY A 260 23.11 -4.44 24.09
N ASN A 261 24.02 -4.71 23.14
CA ASN A 261 25.34 -5.19 23.50
C ASN A 261 25.90 -4.18 24.51
N ARG A 262 25.77 -4.48 25.80
CA ARG A 262 26.72 -4.03 26.79
C ARG A 262 27.60 -5.22 27.08
N ASN A 263 28.78 -5.17 26.46
CA ASN A 263 29.97 -5.84 26.97
C ASN A 263 30.04 -5.62 28.49
N GLY A 264 30.15 -6.73 29.21
CA GLY A 264 30.51 -6.85 30.61
C GLY A 264 31.03 -8.25 30.80
#